data_AF-A0A7D6ZIV9-F1
#
_entry.id   AF-A0A7D6ZIV9-F1
#
_cell.length_a   1.000
_cell.length_b   1.000
_cell.length_c   1.000
_cell.angle_alpha   90.00
_cell.angle_beta   90.00
_cell.angle_gamma   90.00
#
_symmetry.space_group_name_H-M   'P 1'
#
loop_
_entity.id
_entity.type
_entity.pdbx_description
1 polymer ?
#
loop_
_entity_poly.entity_id
_entity_poly.type
_entity_poly.pdbx_seq_one_letter_code
_entity_poly.pdbx_strand_id
1 'polypeptide(L)' 'MDKPQQLSFERREAFWRSVGWRPDLPDGEREAIERCWDDESIELAEVFGF' A
#
# COMPACT_ATOMS: atom_id res chain seq x y z
N MET A 1 24.40 1.38 -2.65
CA MET A 1 23.06 1.17 -3.22
C MET A 1 22.32 0.34 -2.21
N ASP A 2 21.77 1.00 -1.18
CA ASP A 2 20.85 0.34 -0.24
C ASP A 2 19.67 -0.17 -1.06
N LYS A 3 19.34 -1.46 -0.91
CA LYS A 3 18.09 -1.98 -1.49
C LYS A 3 16.95 -1.14 -0.91
N PRO A 4 15.98 -0.66 -1.71
CA PRO A 4 14.78 -0.04 -1.15
C PRO A 4 14.21 -1.06 -0.18
N GLN A 5 14.15 -0.68 1.10
CA GLN A 5 13.66 -1.55 2.15
C GLN A 5 12.19 -1.77 1.82
N GLN A 6 11.87 -2.96 1.29
CA GLN A 6 10.49 -3.37 1.05
C GLN A 6 9.66 -3.01 2.28
N LEU A 7 8.60 -2.23 2.10
CA LEU A 7 7.76 -1.80 3.22
C LEU A 7 7.28 -3.04 3.96
N SER A 8 7.27 -3.00 5.29
CA SER A 8 6.69 -4.08 6.07
C SER A 8 5.22 -4.24 5.70
N PHE A 9 4.72 -5.48 5.72
CA PHE A 9 3.32 -5.78 5.42
C PHE A 9 2.36 -4.94 6.29
N GLU A 10 2.71 -4.73 7.56
CA GLU A 10 1.93 -3.89 8.48
C GLU A 10 1.80 -2.44 8.00
N ARG A 11 2.86 -1.84 7.43
CA ARG A 11 2.79 -0.47 6.87
C ARG A 11 1.96 -0.43 5.60
N ARG A 12 2.11 -1.42 4.71
CA ARG A 12 1.30 -1.51 3.49
C ARG A 12 -0.18 -1.64 3.81
N GLU A 13 -0.52 -2.54 4.73
CA GLU A 13 -1.89 -2.77 5.15
C GLU A 13 -2.50 -1.50 5.78
N ALA A 14 -1.73 -0.79 6.63
CA ALA A 14 -2.18 0.46 7.22
C ALA A 14 -2.49 1.53 6.15
N PHE A 15 -1.63 1.66 5.13
CA PHE A 15 -1.86 2.58 4.02
C PHE A 15 -3.04 2.13 3.16
N TRP A 16 -3.10 0.86 2.77
CA TRP A 16 -4.22 0.33 2.01
C TRP A 16 -5.54 0.60 2.73
N ARG A 17 -5.61 0.40 4.05
CA ARG A 17 -6.80 0.73 4.85
C ARG A 17 -7.15 2.23 4.82
N SER A 18 -6.17 3.13 4.71
CA SER A 18 -6.44 4.58 4.59
C SER A 18 -7.08 4.94 3.24
N VAL A 19 -6.71 4.24 2.16
CA VAL A 19 -7.28 4.42 0.82
C VAL A 19 -8.54 3.58 0.55
N GLY A 20 -9.04 2.85 1.56
CA GLY A 20 -10.31 2.13 1.50
C GLY A 20 -10.22 0.61 1.36
N TRP A 21 -9.02 0.02 1.41
CA TRP A 21 -8.85 -1.43 1.45
C TRP A 21 -9.43 -2.01 2.74
N ARG A 22 -10.12 -3.14 2.61
CA ARG A 22 -10.65 -3.90 3.74
C ARG A 22 -10.53 -5.40 3.44
N PRO A 23 -10.31 -6.24 4.46
CA PRO A 23 -10.23 -7.70 4.26
C PRO A 23 -11.55 -8.31 3.77
N ASP A 24 -12.68 -7.64 4.01
CA ASP A 24 -14.01 -8.05 3.54
C ASP A 24 -14.33 -7.64 2.09
N LEU A 25 -13.41 -6.94 1.39
CA LEU A 25 -13.60 -6.59 -0.02
C LEU A 25 -13.51 -7.84 -0.91
N PRO A 26 -14.23 -7.85 -2.04
CA PRO A 26 -14.02 -8.87 -3.06
C PRO A 26 -12.53 -8.92 -3.47
N ASP A 27 -12.01 -10.13 -3.71
CA ASP A 27 -10.60 -10.34 -4.04
C ASP A 27 -10.12 -9.43 -5.18
N GLY A 28 -10.94 -9.25 -6.23
CA GLY A 28 -10.59 -8.38 -7.36
C GLY A 28 -10.45 -6.89 -7.01
N GLU A 29 -11.22 -6.38 -6.05
CA GLU A 29 -11.07 -4.99 -5.58
C GLU A 29 -9.87 -4.86 -4.65
N ARG A 30 -9.67 -5.87 -3.81
CA ARG A 30 -8.55 -5.95 -2.87
C ARG A 30 -7.22 -5.98 -3.62
N GLU A 31 -7.09 -6.89 -4.59
CA GLU A 31 -5.93 -7.01 -5.48
C GLU A 31 -5.71 -5.74 -6.32
N ALA A 32 -6.78 -5.07 -6.76
CA ALA A 32 -6.64 -3.81 -7.50
C ALA A 32 -5.99 -2.72 -6.64
N ILE A 33 -6.37 -2.60 -5.37
CA ILE A 33 -5.76 -1.64 -4.43
C ILE A 33 -4.32 -2.04 -4.11
N GLU A 34 -4.08 -3.32 -3.80
CA GLU A 34 -2.74 -3.85 -3.50
C GLU A 34 -1.77 -3.64 -4.67
N ARG A 35 -2.24 -3.82 -5.91
CA ARG A 35 -1.47 -3.60 -7.14
C ARG A 35 -1.35 -2.13 -7.54
N CYS A 36 -2.30 -1.27 -7.16
CA CYS A 36 -2.21 0.16 -7.45
C CYS A 36 -1.23 0.86 -6.50
N TRP A 37 -1.06 0.32 -5.30
CA TRP A 37 -0.23 0.88 -4.24
C TRP A 37 0.89 -0.09 -3.87
N ASP A 38 1.88 -0.18 -4.75
CA ASP A 38 3.16 -0.82 -4.48
C ASP A 38 3.99 0.01 -3.47
N ASP A 39 5.07 -0.58 -2.96
CA ASP A 39 5.92 0.05 -1.94
C ASP A 39 6.40 1.45 -2.32
N GLU A 40 6.87 1.61 -3.56
CA GLU A 40 7.36 2.90 -4.07
C GLU A 40 6.25 3.96 -4.10
N SER A 41 5.04 3.57 -4.51
CA SER A 41 3.88 4.46 -4.54
C SER A 41 3.43 4.87 -3.14
N ILE A 42 3.50 3.94 -2.18
CA ILE A 42 3.16 4.21 -0.78
C ILE A 42 4.20 5.15 -0.16
N GLU A 43 5.50 4.88 -0.33
CA GLU A 43 6.57 5.75 0.17
C GLU A 43 6.47 7.15 -0.45
N LEU A 44 6.16 7.23 -1.75
CA LEU A 44 5.99 8.50 -2.44
C LEU A 44 4.77 9.27 -1.89
N ALA A 45 3.65 8.58 -1.65
CA ALA A 45 2.45 9.17 -1.06
C ALA A 45 2.73 9.73 0.36
N GLU A 46 3.46 8.99 1.20
CA GLU A 46 3.89 9.47 2.52
C GLU A 46 4.79 10.70 2.42
N VAL A 47 5.71 10.75 1.44
CA VAL A 47 6.57 11.92 1.18
C VAL A 47 5.74 13.16 0.80
N PHE A 48 4.66 12.98 0.04
CA PHE A 48 3.76 14.06 -0.34
C PHE A 48 2.72 14.42 0.74
N GLY A 49 2.69 13.73 1.88
CA GLY A 49 1.78 14.00 3.00
C GLY A 49 0.35 13.55 2.74
N PHE A 50 0.17 12.54 1.90
CA PHE A 50 -1.11 11.88 1.66
C PHE A 50 -1.55 11.03 2.86
#